data_AF-A0A060HRK0-F1
#
_entry.id   AF-A0A060HRK0-F1
#
_cell.length_a   1.000
_cell.length_b   1.000
_cell.length_c   1.000
_cell.angle_alpha   90.00
_cell.angle_beta   90.00
_cell.angle_gamma   90.00
#
_symmetry.space_group_name_H-M   'P 1'
#
loop_
_entity.id
_entity.type
_entity.pdbx_description
1 polymer ?
#
loop_
_entity_poly.entity_id
_entity_poly.type
_entity_poly.pdbx_seq_one_letter_code
_entity_poly.pdbx_strand_id
1 'polypeptide(L)' 'MKDKAVSCPYCQSKFASNEELSKHIDRLHHGSGLLEGDSSRW' A
#
# COMPACT_ATOMS: atom_id res chain seq x y z
N MET A 1 0.66 3.32 -23.85
CA MET A 1 1.25 2.59 -22.71
C MET A 1 1.00 3.43 -21.47
N LYS A 2 0.25 2.91 -20.50
CA LYS A 2 -0.09 3.62 -19.25
C LYS A 2 0.42 2.75 -18.13
N ASP A 3 1.67 2.99 -17.77
CA ASP A 3 2.39 2.33 -16.70
C ASP A 3 1.70 2.75 -15.39
N LYS A 4 0.85 1.88 -14.86
CA LYS A 4 0.17 2.10 -13.57
C LYS A 4 1.18 1.86 -12.45
N ALA A 5 2.06 2.83 -12.24
CA ALA A 5 2.93 2.85 -11.08
C ALA A 5 2.09 3.07 -9.82
N VAL A 6 2.27 2.21 -8.81
CA VAL A 6 1.57 2.30 -7.53
C VAL A 6 2.43 3.12 -6.59
N SER A 7 1.86 4.14 -5.95
CA SER A 7 2.60 5.02 -5.05
C SER A 7 2.24 4.71 -3.60
N CYS A 8 3.23 4.68 -2.71
CA CYS A 8 3.00 4.47 -1.28
C CYS A 8 2.31 5.69 -0.65
N PRO A 9 1.21 5.51 0.11
CA PRO A 9 0.52 6.63 0.76
C PRO A 9 1.33 7.21 1.94
N TYR A 10 2.19 6.42 2.56
CA TYR A 10 2.95 6.81 3.74
C TYR A 10 4.20 7.64 3.43
N CYS A 11 4.86 7.37 2.30
CA CYS A 11 6.14 7.99 1.94
C CYS A 11 6.20 8.47 0.49
N GLN A 12 5.10 8.36 -0.27
CA GLN A 12 5.00 8.73 -1.69
C GLN A 12 6.02 8.05 -2.63
N SER A 13 6.62 6.93 -2.19
CA SER A 13 7.53 6.14 -3.03
C SER A 13 6.76 5.47 -4.18
N LYS A 14 7.29 5.55 -5.41
CA LYS A 14 6.67 4.97 -6.61
C LYS A 14 7.19 3.56 -6.87
N PHE A 15 6.28 2.62 -7.08
CA PHE A 15 6.57 1.21 -7.35
C PHE A 15 5.95 0.78 -8.66
N ALA A 16 6.59 -0.19 -9.32
CA ALA A 16 6.07 -0.75 -10.57
C ALA A 16 4.87 -1.69 -10.36
N SER A 17 4.78 -2.31 -9.17
CA SER A 17 3.79 -3.34 -8.86
C SER A 17 3.31 -3.24 -7.42
N ASN A 18 2.12 -3.79 -7.17
CA ASN A 18 1.56 -3.89 -5.82
C ASN A 18 2.40 -4.80 -4.91
N GLU A 19 3.02 -5.87 -5.44
CA GLU A 19 3.90 -6.76 -4.65
C GLU A 19 5.09 -6.03 -4.02
N GLU A 20 5.74 -5.16 -4.80
CA GLU A 20 6.87 -4.35 -4.32
C GLU A 20 6.40 -3.31 -3.29
N LEU A 21 5.23 -2.71 -3.52
CA LEU A 21 4.62 -1.82 -2.55
C LEU A 21 4.24 -2.56 -1.26
N SER A 22 3.70 -3.77 -1.35
CA SER A 22 3.29 -4.57 -0.20
C SER A 22 4.50 -4.94 0.66
N LYS A 23 5.58 -5.44 0.05
CA LYS A 23 6.86 -5.68 0.76
C LYS A 23 7.48 -4.40 1.31
N HIS A 24 7.33 -3.28 0.60
CA HIS A 24 7.80 -1.99 1.08
C HIS A 24 7.03 -1.54 2.32
N ILE A 25 5.71 -1.60 2.29
CA ILE A 25 4.84 -1.31 3.44
C ILE A 25 5.14 -2.30 4.56
N ASP A 26 5.27 -3.59 4.28
CA ASP A 26 5.62 -4.63 5.27
C ASP A 26 7.02 -4.49 5.87
N ARG A 27 7.95 -3.75 5.26
CA ARG A 27 9.29 -3.55 5.83
C ARG A 27 9.47 -2.20 6.50
N LEU A 28 8.87 -1.16 5.93
CA LEU A 28 9.02 0.22 6.38
C LEU A 28 7.83 0.73 7.19
N HIS A 29 6.66 0.15 6.94
CA HIS A 29 5.37 0.50 7.52
C HIS A 29 4.66 -0.72 8.16
N HIS A 30 5.38 -1.82 8.41
CA HIS A 30 4.88 -3.13 8.87
C HIS A 30 3.97 -3.05 10.10
N GLY A 31 4.11 -1.97 10.87
CA GLY A 31 3.29 -1.68 12.04
C GLY A 31 1.85 -1.23 11.72
N SER A 32 1.47 -1.02 10.47
CA SER A 32 0.08 -0.73 10.10
C SER A 32 -0.68 -2.00 9.73
N GLY A 33 -0.59 -3.02 10.57
CA GLY A 33 -1.59 -4.07 10.60
C GLY A 33 -2.95 -3.44 10.95
N LEU A 34 -3.97 -3.78 10.16
CA LEU A 34 -5.38 -3.69 10.54
C LEU A 34 -5.99 -2.28 10.65
N LEU A 35 -6.28 -1.64 9.52
CA LEU A 35 -7.54 -0.90 9.40
C LEU A 35 -8.13 -1.00 8.00
N GLU A 36 -8.15 -2.20 7.42
CA GLU A 36 -9.28 -2.50 6.53
C GLU A 36 -10.44 -2.85 7.46
N GLY A 37 -11.00 -1.79 8.05
CA GLY A 37 -12.27 -1.83 8.72
C GLY A 37 -13.29 -2.24 7.68
N ASP A 38 -13.59 -3.53 7.66
CA ASP A 38 -14.93 -3.98 7.30
C ASP A 38 -15.89 -3.38 8.32
N SER A 39 -16.27 -2.14 8.08
CA SER A 39 -17.47 -1.53 8.63
C SER A 39 -18.39 -1.25 7.46
N SER A 40 -18.74 -2.33 6.77
CA SER A 40 -20.00 -2.40 6.06
C SER A 40 -21.13 -2.06 7.03
N ARG A 41 -21.60 -0.81 6.95
CA ARG A 41 -22.99 -0.36 7.18
C ARG A 41 -23.58 -0.55 8.59
N TRP A 42 -23.72 0.58 9.30
CA TRP A 42 -24.89 0.95 10.10
C TRP A 42 -24.95 2.48 10.24
#